data_AF-A0A4W5RGB8-F1
#
_entry.id   AF-A0A4W5RGB8-F1
#
_cell.length_a   1.000
_cell.length_b   1.000
_cell.length_c   1.000
_cell.angle_alpha   90.00
_cell.angle_beta   90.00
_cell.angle_gamma   90.00
#
_symmetry.space_group_name_H-M   'P 1'
#
loop_
_entity.id
_entity.type
_entity.pdbx_description
1 polymer ?
#
loop_
_entity_poly.entity_id
_entity_poly.type
_entity_poly.pdbx_seq_one_letter_code
_entity_poly.pdbx_strand_id
1 'polypeptide(L)' 'MFSAASSYLPAQVSGVMSQERAFATVRLLVAGQRNVCTLAMIQKLPRLLVASSDGQLFIYNIDPQEGGECVLVQKHR' A
#
# COMPACT_ATOMS: atom_id res chain seq x y z
N MET A 1 11.66 -14.46 -9.10
CA MET A 1 11.68 -15.46 -10.19
C MET A 1 10.58 -16.51 -9.97
N PHE A 2 9.30 -16.15 -10.13
CA PHE A 2 8.18 -17.11 -10.11
C PHE A 2 7.14 -16.71 -11.17
N SER A 3 7.53 -16.69 -12.44
CA SER A 3 6.61 -16.30 -13.54
C SER A 3 6.26 -17.43 -14.51
N ALA A 4 6.97 -18.57 -14.47
CA ALA A 4 6.83 -19.62 -15.47
C ALA A 4 5.84 -20.75 -15.08
N ALA A 5 5.46 -20.86 -13.81
CA ALA A 5 4.57 -21.94 -13.34
C ALA A 5 3.07 -21.58 -13.40
N SER A 6 2.72 -20.31 -13.63
CA SER A 6 1.32 -19.85 -13.67
C SER A 6 0.60 -20.26 -14.97
N SER A 7 1.34 -20.55 -16.04
CA SER A 7 0.82 -20.91 -17.37
C SER A 7 0.34 -22.35 -17.52
N TYR A 8 0.57 -23.24 -16.54
CA TYR A 8 0.06 -24.62 -16.53
C TYR A 8 -1.18 -24.81 -15.66
N LEU A 9 -1.62 -23.78 -14.96
CA LEU A 9 -2.80 -23.85 -14.13
C LEU A 9 -4.04 -23.48 -14.96
N PRO A 10 -5.15 -24.23 -14.85
CA PRO A 10 -6.42 -23.83 -15.44
C PRO A 10 -6.71 -22.37 -15.06
N ALA A 11 -7.31 -21.58 -15.95
CA ALA A 11 -7.61 -20.17 -15.70
C ALA A 11 -8.38 -19.95 -14.38
N GLN A 12 -9.11 -20.97 -13.91
CA GLN A 12 -9.86 -21.00 -12.66
C GLN A 12 -8.97 -21.12 -11.39
N VAL A 13 -7.72 -21.58 -11.50
CA VAL A 13 -6.79 -21.80 -10.39
C VAL A 13 -5.65 -20.76 -10.38
N SER A 14 -5.39 -20.07 -11.50
CA SER A 14 -4.38 -19.00 -11.57
C SER A 14 -4.69 -17.84 -10.61
N GLY A 15 -5.98 -17.52 -10.40
CA GLY A 15 -6.42 -16.52 -9.42
C GLY A 15 -6.16 -16.89 -7.95
N VAL A 16 -5.86 -18.16 -7.65
CA VAL A 16 -5.51 -18.61 -6.29
C VAL A 16 -4.04 -18.32 -5.96
N MET A 17 -3.20 -18.10 -6.98
CA MET A 17 -1.73 -18.02 -6.83
C MET A 17 -1.19 -16.58 -6.75
N SER A 18 -2.00 -15.55 -7.03
CA SER A 18 -1.65 -14.14 -6.80
C SER A 18 -2.11 -13.70 -5.40
N GLN A 19 -1.26 -13.94 -4.40
CA GLN A 19 -1.59 -13.74 -2.98
C GLN A 19 -1.43 -12.28 -2.49
N GLU A 20 -1.18 -11.30 -3.36
CA GLU A 20 -1.32 -9.89 -2.99
C GLU A 20 -2.79 -9.48 -3.06
N ARG A 21 -3.49 -9.66 -1.94
CA ARG A 21 -4.92 -9.30 -1.78
C ARG A 21 -5.15 -7.86 -1.33
N ALA A 22 -4.09 -7.06 -1.18
CA ALA A 22 -4.21 -5.68 -0.74
C ALA A 22 -4.73 -4.82 -1.90
N PHE A 23 -5.78 -4.03 -1.65
CA PHE A 23 -6.26 -3.04 -2.61
C PHE A 23 -5.18 -1.98 -2.91
N ALA A 24 -4.48 -1.52 -1.86
CA ALA A 24 -3.38 -0.58 -1.97
C ALA A 24 -2.29 -0.88 -0.92
N THR A 25 -1.05 -0.56 -1.25
CA THR A 25 0.13 -0.87 -0.44
C THR A 25 1.03 0.36 -0.28
N VAL A 26 1.56 0.55 0.92
CA VAL A 26 2.55 1.61 1.21
C VAL A 26 3.84 1.00 1.71
N ARG A 27 4.95 1.46 1.13
CA ARG A 27 6.28 1.10 1.58
C ARG A 27 6.94 2.29 2.25
N LEU A 28 7.19 2.16 3.55
CA LEU A 28 7.89 3.19 4.32
C LEU A 28 9.38 3.18 3.98
N LEU A 29 9.98 4.36 3.94
CA LEU A 29 11.40 4.54 3.62
C LEU A 29 12.32 4.08 4.76
N VAL A 30 11.80 3.98 5.99
CA VAL A 30 12.57 3.65 7.19
C VAL A 30 11.96 2.40 7.84
N ALA A 31 12.80 1.40 8.04
CA ALA A 31 12.46 0.19 8.78
C ALA A 31 12.82 0.32 10.27
N GLY A 32 12.25 -0.53 11.11
CA GLY A 32 12.62 -0.63 12.53
C GLY A 32 11.99 0.41 13.46
N GLN A 33 11.09 1.25 12.94
CA GLN A 33 10.33 2.22 13.74
C GLN A 33 8.93 1.70 14.04
N ARG A 34 8.38 2.05 15.21
CA ARG A 34 6.98 1.77 15.51
C ARG A 34 6.13 2.81 14.81
N ASN A 35 5.19 2.36 13.99
CA ASN A 35 4.30 3.21 13.23
C ASN A 35 2.84 2.98 13.65
N VAL A 36 2.03 4.03 13.59
CA VAL A 36 0.56 3.95 13.63
C VAL A 36 0.05 4.57 12.34
N CYS A 37 -0.90 3.90 11.68
CA CYS A 37 -1.50 4.42 10.45
C CYS A 37 -3.01 4.62 10.61
N THR A 38 -3.56 5.52 9.82
CA THR A 38 -5.01 5.75 9.72
C THR A 38 -5.39 6.17 8.31
N LEU A 39 -6.62 5.86 7.93
CA LEU A 39 -7.24 6.31 6.69
C LEU A 39 -8.18 7.48 7.00
N ALA A 40 -8.01 8.58 6.27
CA ALA A 40 -8.87 9.76 6.42
C ALA A 40 -9.21 10.37 5.07
N MET A 41 -10.39 10.98 4.99
CA MET A 41 -10.78 11.80 3.84
C MET A 41 -10.25 13.22 4.04
N ILE A 42 -9.33 13.66 3.17
CA ILE A 42 -8.76 15.01 3.19
C ILE A 42 -8.99 15.63 1.82
N GLN A 43 -9.64 16.80 1.77
CA GLN A 43 -9.98 17.47 0.51
C GLN A 43 -10.71 16.56 -0.50
N LYS A 44 -11.65 15.74 -0.01
CA LYS A 44 -12.44 14.77 -0.79
C LYS A 44 -11.65 13.60 -1.39
N LEU A 45 -10.39 13.41 -1.01
CA LEU A 45 -9.57 12.27 -1.44
C LEU A 45 -9.19 11.40 -0.23
N PRO A 46 -9.19 10.06 -0.36
CA PRO A 46 -8.68 9.18 0.69
C PRO A 46 -7.16 9.33 0.79
N ARG A 47 -6.68 9.57 2.02
CA ARG A 47 -5.26 9.65 2.35
C ARG A 47 -4.93 8.61 3.41
N LEU A 48 -3.79 7.92 3.25
CA LEU A 48 -3.19 7.13 4.32
C LEU A 48 -2.20 8.02 5.07
N LEU A 49 -2.42 8.19 6.36
CA LEU A 49 -1.52 8.88 7.26
C LEU A 49 -0.73 7.84 8.05
N VAL A 50 0.58 8.01 8.14
CA VAL A 50 1.46 7.15 8.93
C VAL A 50 2.30 8.01 9.86
N ALA A 51 2.06 7.88 11.16
CA ALA A 51 2.86 8.51 12.20
C ALA A 51 3.91 7.52 12.71
N SER A 52 5.16 7.93 12.73
CA SER A 52 6.29 7.16 13.25
C SER A 52 6.66 7.61 14.65
N SER A 53 7.20 6.68 15.46
CA SER A 53 7.69 6.94 16.81
C SER A 53 8.86 7.94 16.86
N ASP A 54 9.52 8.23 15.73
CA ASP A 54 10.59 9.23 15.64
C ASP A 54 10.09 10.66 15.40
N GLY A 55 8.77 10.86 15.44
CA GLY A 55 8.11 12.15 15.27
C GLY A 55 7.78 12.49 13.82
N GLN A 56 7.95 11.59 12.87
CA GLN A 56 7.62 11.86 11.46
C GLN A 56 6.16 11.50 11.16
N LEU A 57 5.50 12.35 10.36
CA LEU A 57 4.19 12.07 9.78
C LEU A 57 4.29 12.01 8.25
N PHE A 58 3.88 10.90 7.66
CA PHE A 58 3.81 10.70 6.23
C PHE A 58 2.36 10.67 5.76
N ILE A 59 2.06 11.35 4.66
CA ILE A 59 0.74 11.40 4.05
C ILE A 59 0.85 10.85 2.63
N TYR A 60 0.16 9.75 2.38
CA TYR A 60 0.11 9.07 1.08
C TYR A 60 -1.25 9.24 0.43
N ASN A 61 -1.27 9.38 -0.89
CA ASN A 61 -2.49 9.34 -1.67
C ASN A 61 -2.86 7.90 -2.01
N ILE A 62 -4.16 7.58 -1.93
CA ILE A 62 -4.70 6.31 -2.42
C ILE A 62 -5.51 6.62 -3.68
N ASP A 63 -5.24 5.89 -4.76
CA ASP A 63 -6.15 5.89 -5.91
C ASP A 63 -7.40 5.07 -5.54
N PRO A 64 -8.59 5.68 -5.44
CA PRO A 64 -9.80 4.96 -5.04
C PRO A 64 -10.36 4.06 -6.15
N GLN A 65 -9.89 4.19 -7.40
CA GLN A 65 -10.34 3.39 -8.53
C GLN A 65 -9.44 2.17 -8.72
N GLU A 66 -8.12 2.40 -8.81
CA GLU A 66 -7.16 1.35 -9.18
C GLU A 66 -6.38 0.81 -7.99
N GLY A 67 -6.29 1.54 -6.88
CA GLY A 67 -5.49 1.15 -5.72
C GLY A 67 -4.00 1.12 -6.06
N GLY A 68 -3.31 0.02 -5.71
CA GLY A 68 -1.90 -0.19 -6.03
C GLY A 68 -0.91 0.45 -5.06
N GLU A 69 0.26 0.85 -5.55
CA GLU A 69 1.30 1.48 -4.72
C GLU A 69 0.95 2.95 -4.42
N CYS A 70 0.81 3.29 -3.15
CA CYS A 70 0.43 4.66 -2.79
C CYS A 70 1.61 5.62 -2.90
N VAL A 71 1.34 6.83 -3.38
CA VAL A 71 2.35 7.88 -3.59
C VAL A 71 2.43 8.79 -2.37
N LEU A 72 3.65 9.05 -1.88
CA LEU A 72 3.87 10.02 -0.81
C LEU A 72 3.58 11.43 -1.33
N VAL A 73 2.64 12.12 -0.69
CA VAL A 73 2.25 13.50 -1.03
C VAL A 73 2.98 14.49 -0.14
N GLN A 74 3.09 14.17 1.15
CA GLN A 74 3.62 15.12 2.13
C GLN A 74 4.29 14.40 3.30
N LYS A 75 5.33 15.04 3.84
CA LYS A 75 6.05 14.61 5.03
C LYS A 75 6.15 15.78 6.01
N HIS A 76 5.86 15.52 7.27
CA HIS A 76 6.02 16.47 8.37
C HIS A 76 6.94 15.89 9.46
N ARG A 77 7.43 16.77 10.34
CA ARG A 77 8.17 16.48 11.56
C ARG A 77 7.45 17.14 12.74
#